data_AF-A0A3D0GPS3-F1
#
_entry.id   AF-A0A3D0GPS3-F1
#
_cell.length_a   1.000
_cell.length_b   1.000
_cell.length_c   1.000
_cell.angle_alpha   90.00
_cell.angle_beta   90.00
_cell.angle_gamma   90.00
#
_symmetry.space_group_name_H-M   'P 1'
#
loop_
_entity.id
_entity.type
_entity.pdbx_description
1 polymer ?
#
loop_
_entity_poly.entity_id
_entity_poly.type
_entity_poly.pdbx_seq_one_letter_code
_entity_poly.pdbx_strand_id
1 'polypeptide(L)'
;DVADDHIVSNVETGDLVISNDIPLANDVIDAGGVVINLRGEELSKANIKARLNMRDFMESMRSSGVQTGGPPLLSQRDRMTFANALDRFIAKL
;
A
#
# COMPACT_ATOMS: atom_id res chain seq x y z
N ASP A 1 0.23 13.63 -4.52
CA ASP A 1 1.29 14.21 -5.37
C ASP A 1 0.92 14.10 -6.84
N VAL A 2 1.59 14.84 -7.73
CA VAL A 2 1.39 14.74 -9.20
C VAL A 2 1.63 13.32 -9.71
N ALA A 3 2.56 12.59 -9.10
CA ALA A 3 2.83 11.20 -9.44
C ALA A 3 1.65 10.28 -9.05
N ASP A 4 1.08 10.48 -7.86
CA ASP A 4 -0.05 9.68 -7.38
C ASP A 4 -1.26 9.88 -8.29
N ASP A 5 -1.60 11.13 -8.60
CA ASP A 5 -2.71 11.48 -9.48
C ASP A 5 -2.51 10.84 -10.86
N HIS A 6 -1.28 10.87 -11.38
CA HIS A 6 -0.95 10.24 -12.66
C HIS A 6 -1.10 8.71 -12.58
N ILE A 7 -0.64 8.06 -11.51
CA ILE A 7 -0.80 6.61 -11.32
C ILE A 7 -2.28 6.25 -11.27
N VAL A 8 -3.06 6.88 -10.39
CA VAL A 8 -4.49 6.61 -10.21
C VAL A 8 -5.26 6.82 -11.51
N SER A 9 -4.93 7.87 -12.27
CA SER A 9 -5.59 8.16 -13.55
C SER A 9 -5.36 7.11 -14.65
N ASN A 10 -4.27 6.32 -14.54
CA ASN A 10 -3.95 5.26 -15.50
C ASN A 10 -4.32 3.86 -15.01
N VAL A 11 -4.83 3.72 -13.78
CA VAL A 11 -5.23 2.42 -13.24
C VAL A 11 -6.59 2.00 -13.81
N GLU A 12 -6.63 0.78 -14.34
CA GLU A 12 -7.87 0.11 -14.71
C GLU A 12 -8.25 -0.98 -13.69
N THR A 13 -9.51 -1.44 -13.77
CA THR A 13 -9.97 -2.52 -12.90
C THR A 13 -9.18 -3.79 -13.15
N GLY A 14 -8.59 -4.34 -12.09
CA GLY A 14 -7.75 -5.54 -12.17
C GLY A 14 -6.26 -5.26 -12.34
N ASP A 15 -5.83 -4.01 -12.52
CA ASP A 15 -4.41 -3.68 -12.51
C ASP A 15 -3.79 -3.88 -11.13
N LEU A 16 -2.50 -4.22 -11.10
CA LEU A 16 -1.72 -4.32 -9.88
C LEU A 16 -0.81 -3.10 -9.71
N VAL A 17 -0.93 -2.42 -8.59
CA VAL A 17 0.01 -1.39 -8.14
C VAL A 17 0.83 -1.90 -6.96
N ILE A 18 2.14 -1.69 -7.00
CA ILE A 18 3.03 -2.01 -5.88
C ILE A 18 3.39 -0.72 -5.16
N SER A 19 2.91 -0.54 -3.93
CA SER A 19 3.19 0.66 -3.15
C SER A 19 3.10 0.44 -1.64
N ASN A 20 3.92 1.16 -0.88
CA ASN A 20 3.79 1.29 0.58
C ASN A 20 3.03 2.55 1.00
N ASP A 21 2.73 3.41 0.04
CA ASP A 21 2.00 4.65 0.27
C ASP A 21 0.51 4.31 0.47
N ILE A 22 0.01 4.56 1.68
CA ILE A 22 -1.35 4.21 2.10
C ILE A 22 -2.40 5.12 1.44
N PRO A 23 -2.24 6.46 1.39
CA PRO A 23 -3.15 7.29 0.59
C PRO A 23 -3.21 6.88 -0.88
N LEU A 24 -2.07 6.68 -1.57
CA LEU A 24 -2.09 6.20 -2.96
C LEU A 24 -2.81 4.84 -3.08
N ALA A 25 -2.52 3.90 -2.17
CA ALA A 25 -3.16 2.60 -2.17
C ALA A 25 -4.68 2.68 -2.00
N ASN A 26 -5.18 3.62 -1.18
CA ASN A 26 -6.61 3.87 -1.06
C ASN A 26 -7.22 4.26 -2.39
N ASP A 27 -6.59 5.19 -3.10
CA ASP A 27 -7.16 5.76 -4.31
C ASP A 27 -7.12 4.75 -5.47
N VAL A 28 -6.07 3.93 -5.56
CA VAL A 28 -5.99 2.80 -6.49
C VAL A 28 -7.09 1.77 -6.22
N ILE A 29 -7.35 1.42 -4.96
CA ILE A 29 -8.41 0.48 -4.58
C ILE A 29 -9.80 1.05 -4.91
N ASP A 30 -9.98 2.35 -4.72
CA ASP A 30 -11.22 3.05 -5.08
C ASP A 30 -11.43 3.06 -6.60
N ALA A 31 -10.35 3.14 -7.40
CA ALA A 31 -10.35 2.97 -8.86
C ALA A 31 -10.54 1.51 -9.35
N GLY A 32 -10.55 0.53 -8.44
CA GLY A 32 -10.75 -0.89 -8.79
C GLY A 32 -9.46 -1.68 -9.06
N GLY A 33 -8.30 -1.07 -8.82
CA GLY A 33 -7.01 -1.76 -8.85
C GLY A 33 -6.77 -2.59 -7.59
N VAL A 34 -5.77 -3.47 -7.68
CA VAL A 34 -5.23 -4.27 -6.58
C VAL A 34 -3.92 -3.63 -6.11
N VAL A 35 -3.66 -3.63 -4.81
CA VAL A 35 -2.42 -3.09 -4.26
C VAL A 35 -1.71 -4.12 -3.40
N ILE A 36 -0.42 -4.34 -3.67
CA ILE A 36 0.47 -5.15 -2.83
C ILE A 36 1.59 -4.27 -2.33
N ASN A 37 1.86 -4.29 -1.03
CA ASN A 37 2.98 -3.54 -0.46
C ASN A 37 4.30 -4.32 -0.53
N LEU A 38 5.43 -3.66 -0.22
CA LEU A 38 6.76 -4.30 -0.33
C LEU A 38 6.97 -5.46 0.68
N ARG A 39 6.06 -5.66 1.63
CA ARG A 39 6.05 -6.79 2.56
C ARG A 39 5.14 -7.93 2.13
N GLY A 40 4.51 -7.80 0.96
CA GLY A 40 3.57 -8.78 0.42
C GLY A 40 2.21 -8.77 1.10
N GLU A 41 1.86 -7.71 1.82
CA GLU A 41 0.49 -7.52 2.29
C GLU A 41 -0.35 -6.97 1.14
N GLU A 42 -1.48 -7.63 0.87
CA GLU A 42 -2.50 -7.14 -0.06
C GLU A 42 -3.41 -6.14 0.68
N LEU A 43 -3.53 -4.94 0.13
CA LEU A 43 -4.43 -3.91 0.64
C LEU A 43 -5.78 -4.05 -0.07
N SER A 44 -6.85 -3.92 0.70
CA SER A 44 -8.22 -4.09 0.22
C SER A 44 -9.16 -3.09 0.88
N LYS A 45 -10.36 -2.93 0.34
CA LYS A 45 -11.41 -2.08 0.93
C LYS A 45 -11.71 -2.41 2.38
N ALA A 46 -11.51 -3.67 2.80
CA ALA A 46 -11.74 -4.12 4.16
C ALA A 46 -10.68 -3.64 5.17
N ASN A 47 -9.44 -3.37 4.73
CA ASN A 47 -8.34 -3.03 5.62
C ASN A 47 -7.76 -1.62 5.40
N ILE A 48 -7.96 -1.02 4.22
CA ILE A 48 -7.24 0.19 3.82
C ILE A 48 -7.62 1.41 4.65
N LYS A 49 -8.91 1.58 5.00
CA LYS A 49 -9.36 2.72 5.81
C LYS A 49 -8.76 2.68 7.23
N ALA A 50 -8.65 1.50 7.83
CA ALA A 50 -8.00 1.35 9.13
C ALA A 50 -6.50 1.71 9.06
N ARG A 51 -5.81 1.26 8.01
CA ARG A 51 -4.39 1.61 7.77
C ARG A 51 -4.21 3.11 7.53
N LEU A 52 -5.11 3.74 6.78
CA LEU A 52 -5.10 5.18 6.51
C LEU A 52 -5.24 5.99 7.80
N ASN A 53 -6.22 5.64 8.63
CA ASN A 53 -6.41 6.29 9.93
C ASN A 53 -5.17 6.18 10.83
N MET A 54 -4.52 5.01 10.86
CA MET A 54 -3.27 4.84 11.62
C MET A 54 -2.13 5.68 11.03
N ARG A 55 -2.02 5.78 9.69
CA ARG A 55 -1.03 6.64 9.02
C ARG A 55 -1.24 8.10 9.42
N ASP A 56 -2.45 8.61 9.28
CA ASP A 56 -2.81 10.00 9.59
C ASP A 56 -2.53 10.34 11.07
N PHE A 57 -2.84 9.40 11.97
CA PHE A 57 -2.54 9.52 13.38
C PHE A 57 -1.03 9.59 13.65
N MET A 58 -0.24 8.67 13.08
CA MET A 58 1.22 8.65 13.25
C MET A 58 1.88 9.89 12.63
N GLU A 59 1.34 10.41 11.53
CA GLU A 59 1.76 11.68 10.93
C GLU A 59 1.51 12.87 11.85
N SER A 60 0.33 12.93 12.51
CA SER A 60 0.00 13.95 13.52
C SER A 60 0.90 13.87 14.76
N MET A 61 1.27 12.66 15.17
CA MET A 61 2.24 12.46 16.26
C MET A 61 3.63 12.97 15.86
N ARG A 62 4.05 12.70 14.63
CA ARG A 62 5.34 13.16 14.11
C ARG A 62 5.39 14.69 13.99
N SER A 63 4.29 15.33 13.54
CA SER A 63 4.20 16.79 13.43
C SER A 63 4.15 17.50 14.78
N SER A 64 3.66 16.85 15.83
CA SER A 64 3.70 17.36 17.21
C SER A 64 5.05 17.14 17.92
N GLY A 65 6.06 16.64 17.21
CA GLY A 65 7.42 16.46 17.73
C GLY A 65 7.66 15.13 18.43
N VAL A 66 6.69 14.20 18.43
CA VAL A 66 6.90 12.84 18.93
C VAL A 66 7.69 12.06 17.89
N GLN A 67 8.93 11.69 18.20
CA GLN A 67 9.70 10.79 17.36
C GLN A 67 9.14 9.37 17.43
N THR A 68 8.27 9.05 16.49
CA THR A 68 7.96 7.67 16.14
C THR A 68 9.08 7.15 15.24
N GLY A 69 9.64 5.98 15.55
CA GLY A 69 10.58 5.31 14.64
C GLY A 69 9.98 5.10 13.24
N GLY A 70 10.85 4.93 12.25
CA GLY A 70 10.43 4.53 10.91
C GLY A 70 9.94 3.07 10.88
N PRO A 71 9.29 2.65 9.77
CA PRO A 71 8.98 1.24 9.58
C PRO A 71 10.27 0.40 9.67
N PRO A 72 10.20 -0.85 10.18
CA PRO A 72 11.37 -1.71 10.31
C PRO A 72 11.99 -2.00 8.93
N LEU A 73 13.24 -2.46 8.89
CA LEU A 73 13.85 -2.88 7.63
C LEU A 73 13.08 -4.06 6.99
N LEU A 74 13.22 -4.23 5.68
CA LEU A 74 12.67 -5.38 4.98
C LEU A 74 13.46 -6.65 5.35
N SER A 75 12.73 -7.67 5.79
CA SER A 75 13.30 -8.97 6.14
C SER A 75 13.34 -9.93 4.94
N GLN A 76 14.06 -11.05 5.09
CA GLN A 76 13.98 -12.13 4.09
C GLN A 76 12.56 -12.71 3.99
N ARG A 77 11.85 -12.77 5.13
CA ARG A 77 10.45 -13.21 5.18
C ARG A 77 9.56 -12.29 4.35
N ASP A 78 9.72 -10.98 4.47
CA ASP A 78 8.96 -9.99 3.69
C ASP A 78 9.14 -10.21 2.18
N ARG A 79 10.37 -10.50 1.73
CA ARG A 79 10.65 -10.80 0.31
C ARG A 79 9.93 -12.07 -0.17
N MET A 80 9.94 -13.12 0.65
CA MET A 80 9.21 -14.36 0.32
C MET A 80 7.70 -14.13 0.29
N THR A 81 7.17 -13.38 1.26
CA THR A 81 5.74 -13.04 1.31
C THR A 81 5.32 -12.21 0.11
N PHE A 82 6.14 -11.24 -0.29
CA PHE A 82 5.92 -10.45 -1.51
C PHE A 82 5.90 -11.31 -2.76
N ALA A 83 6.92 -12.17 -2.96
CA ALA A 83 6.97 -13.08 -4.10
C ALA A 83 5.72 -13.98 -4.17
N ASN A 84 5.33 -14.58 -3.04
CA ASN A 84 4.11 -15.40 -2.98
C ASN A 84 2.82 -14.61 -3.25
N ALA A 85 2.75 -13.35 -2.84
CA ALA A 85 1.60 -12.49 -3.13
C ALA A 85 1.52 -12.16 -4.62
N LEU A 86 2.65 -11.81 -5.23
CA LEU A 86 2.76 -11.53 -6.65
C LEU A 86 2.42 -12.77 -7.50
N ASP A 87 2.97 -13.94 -7.16
CA ASP A 87 2.67 -15.20 -7.87
C ASP A 87 1.18 -15.54 -7.83
N ARG A 88 0.53 -15.36 -6.66
CA ARG A 88 -0.92 -15.58 -6.52
C ARG A 88 -1.76 -14.59 -7.32
N PHE A 89 -1.27 -13.37 -7.52
CA PHE A 89 -1.93 -12.39 -8.37
C PHE A 89 -1.81 -12.79 -9.84
N ILE A 90 -0.59 -13.08 -10.30
CA ILE A 90 -0.31 -13.48 -11.69
C ILE A 90 -1.08 -14.76 -12.07
N ALA A 91 -1.17 -15.73 -11.17
CA ALA A 91 -1.89 -16.98 -11.42
C ALA A 91 -3.41 -16.82 -11.60
N LYS A 92 -3.98 -15.64 -11.34
CA LYS A 92 -5.42 -15.34 -11.52
C LYS A 92 -5.73 -14.57 -12.81
N LEU A 93 -4.70 -14.09 -13.52
CA LEU A 93 -4.83 -13.45 -14.83
C LEU A 93 -5.16 -14.49 -15.91
#